data_AF-A0AAJ0AAE9-F1
#
_entry.id   AF-A0AAJ0AAE9-F1
#
_cell.length_a   1.000
_cell.length_b   1.000
_cell.length_c   1.000
_cell.angle_alpha   90.00
_cell.angle_beta   90.00
_cell.angle_gamma   90.00
#
_symmetry.space_group_name_H-M   'P 1'
#
loop_
_entity.id
_entity.type
_entity.pdbx_description
1 polymer ?
#
loop_
_entity_poly.entity_id
_entity_poly.type
_entity_poly.pdbx_seq_one_letter_code
_entity_poly.pdbx_strand_id
1 'polypeptide(L)'
;MRELVASLPRLAPGQFLNDTIINTLCTRTRSDRLGVIDSHVVASNWASWKRTPDWLVREAGRDSLLLPVNDGTQHFWYRNQFNSQSVQVYDSVGKDLTMSPLTSDVAMSFLQWLCKLDMVPSVAAIKLSSPSSVSWGPIQPADFDCGIHIVAAAATFSHGSTQNTPLNDVSLPKAFDSNALREEFSASLCEGGSADVKESEKESGSRLKPQFRELADYHASKAQYTMRQPAADA
;
A
#
# COMPACT_ATOMS: atom_id res chain seq x y z
N MET A 1 -15.33 -3.57 9.07
CA MET A 1 -15.46 -2.84 10.36
C MET A 1 -14.91 -3.63 11.55
N ARG A 2 -15.41 -4.84 11.90
CA ARG A 2 -14.93 -5.59 13.08
C ARG A 2 -13.43 -5.88 13.08
N GLU A 3 -12.88 -6.31 11.94
CA GLU A 3 -11.45 -6.59 11.78
C GLU A 3 -10.57 -5.34 11.95
N LEU A 4 -11.02 -4.20 11.41
CA LEU A 4 -10.33 -2.92 11.57
C LEU A 4 -10.30 -2.50 13.05
N VAL A 5 -11.44 -2.54 13.74
CA VAL A 5 -11.54 -2.22 15.17
C VAL A 5 -10.63 -3.11 16.01
N ALA A 6 -10.59 -4.42 15.72
CA ALA A 6 -9.69 -5.35 16.39
C ALA A 6 -8.19 -5.08 16.11
N SER A 7 -7.89 -4.39 15.01
CA SER A 7 -6.52 -4.06 14.61
C SER A 7 -6.02 -2.72 15.18
N LEU A 8 -6.91 -1.84 15.66
CA LEU A 8 -6.54 -0.52 16.19
C LEU A 8 -5.47 -0.55 17.30
N PRO A 9 -5.43 -1.54 18.23
CA PRO A 9 -4.36 -1.62 19.22
C PRO A 9 -2.94 -1.71 18.63
N ARG A 10 -2.80 -2.11 17.35
CA ARG A 10 -1.51 -2.14 16.65
C ARG A 10 -0.91 -0.76 16.38
N LEU A 11 -1.67 0.31 16.55
CA LEU A 11 -1.16 1.68 16.44
C LEU A 11 -0.37 2.12 17.67
N ALA A 12 -0.48 1.41 18.80
CA ALA A 12 0.29 1.73 20.00
C ALA A 12 1.81 1.70 19.74
N PRO A 13 2.62 2.52 20.44
CA PRO A 13 4.07 2.50 20.31
C PRO A 13 4.66 1.10 20.51
N GLY A 14 5.67 0.74 19.72
CA GLY A 14 6.33 -0.58 19.80
C GLY A 14 5.60 -1.72 19.11
N GLN A 15 4.45 -1.48 18.47
CA GLN A 15 3.66 -2.52 17.80
C GLN A 15 3.84 -2.49 16.28
N PHE A 16 4.02 -3.67 15.68
CA PHE A 16 3.92 -3.84 14.23
C PHE A 16 2.50 -3.55 13.76
N LEU A 17 2.38 -2.73 12.72
CA LEU A 17 1.12 -2.63 12.00
C LEU A 17 0.83 -3.95 11.26
N ASN A 18 -0.44 -4.30 11.15
CA ASN A 18 -0.87 -5.40 10.29
C ASN A 18 -1.36 -4.88 8.94
N ASP A 19 -1.55 -5.80 7.99
CA ASP A 19 -2.02 -5.49 6.65
C ASP A 19 -3.38 -4.78 6.66
N THR A 20 -4.26 -5.10 7.62
CA THR A 20 -5.57 -4.45 7.76
C THR A 20 -5.41 -2.94 7.97
N ILE A 21 -4.55 -2.51 8.90
CA ILE A 21 -4.28 -1.08 9.17
C ILE A 21 -3.57 -0.44 7.98
N ILE A 22 -2.52 -1.07 7.45
CA ILE A 22 -1.72 -0.53 6.35
C ILE A 22 -2.57 -0.33 5.09
N ASN A 23 -3.28 -1.37 4.64
CA ASN A 23 -4.13 -1.30 3.44
C ASN A 23 -5.25 -0.25 3.62
N THR A 24 -5.83 -0.15 4.82
CA THR A 24 -6.86 0.86 5.12
C THR A 24 -6.29 2.27 5.01
N LEU A 25 -5.15 2.54 5.64
CA LEU A 25 -4.53 3.86 5.62
C LEU A 25 -4.00 4.22 4.24
N CYS A 26 -3.30 3.31 3.54
CA CYS A 26 -2.84 3.54 2.16
C CYS A 26 -4.03 3.76 1.21
N THR A 27 -5.15 3.06 1.38
CA THR A 27 -6.34 3.30 0.56
C THR A 27 -6.89 4.71 0.75
N ARG A 28 -6.75 5.30 1.94
CA ARG A 28 -7.14 6.71 2.18
C ARG A 28 -6.17 7.72 1.55
N THR A 29 -4.98 7.31 1.17
CA THR A 29 -4.05 8.17 0.42
C THR A 29 -4.31 8.15 -1.08
N ARG A 30 -5.35 7.45 -1.57
CA ARG A 30 -5.71 7.48 -3.00
C ARG A 30 -6.07 8.90 -3.42
N SER A 31 -5.70 9.26 -4.63
CA SER A 31 -6.06 10.53 -5.27
C SER A 31 -6.33 10.30 -6.76
N ASP A 32 -6.79 11.31 -7.48
CA ASP A 32 -7.01 11.21 -8.93
C ASP A 32 -5.77 10.74 -9.69
N ARG A 33 -4.58 11.03 -9.15
CA ARG A 33 -3.28 10.73 -9.77
C ARG A 33 -2.52 9.59 -9.10
N LEU A 34 -2.95 9.14 -7.90
CA LEU A 34 -2.29 8.10 -7.13
C LEU A 34 -3.23 6.93 -6.87
N GLY A 35 -2.93 5.80 -7.51
CA GLY A 35 -3.60 4.53 -7.28
C GLY A 35 -2.95 3.75 -6.17
N VAL A 36 -3.75 2.94 -5.48
CA VAL A 36 -3.26 2.08 -4.40
C VAL A 36 -3.90 0.70 -4.52
N ILE A 37 -3.07 -0.34 -4.51
CA ILE A 37 -3.50 -1.74 -4.55
C ILE A 37 -3.11 -2.42 -3.25
N ASP A 38 -4.08 -3.05 -2.60
CA ASP A 38 -3.86 -3.79 -1.37
C ASP A 38 -2.80 -4.88 -1.52
N SER A 39 -1.95 -5.02 -0.52
CA SER A 39 -0.91 -6.07 -0.43
C SER A 39 -1.46 -7.47 -0.64
N HIS A 40 -2.68 -7.70 -0.18
CA HIS A 40 -3.40 -8.95 -0.33
C HIS A 40 -3.69 -9.35 -1.77
N VAL A 41 -3.87 -8.38 -2.66
CA VAL A 41 -4.18 -8.61 -4.08
C VAL A 41 -2.92 -9.10 -4.79
N VAL A 42 -1.78 -8.48 -4.51
CA VAL A 42 -0.47 -8.88 -5.02
C VAL A 42 -0.11 -10.29 -4.58
N ALA A 43 -0.42 -10.64 -3.33
CA ALA A 43 -0.22 -11.98 -2.77
C ALA A 43 -1.29 -13.02 -3.18
N SER A 44 -2.31 -12.63 -3.93
CA SER A 44 -3.37 -13.55 -4.36
C SER A 44 -2.96 -14.33 -5.62
N ASN A 45 -3.77 -15.33 -6.03
CA ASN A 45 -3.57 -16.03 -7.29
C ASN A 45 -4.11 -15.21 -8.50
N TRP A 46 -3.67 -13.96 -8.63
CA TRP A 46 -4.11 -13.06 -9.70
C TRP A 46 -3.79 -13.60 -11.10
N ALA A 47 -2.74 -14.43 -11.22
CA ALA A 47 -2.35 -15.06 -12.48
C ALA A 47 -3.43 -16.03 -13.02
N SER A 48 -4.28 -16.58 -12.16
CA SER A 48 -5.39 -17.44 -12.58
C SER A 48 -6.67 -16.69 -12.98
N TRP A 49 -6.67 -15.36 -12.87
CA TRP A 49 -7.86 -14.57 -13.17
C TRP A 49 -8.08 -14.47 -14.68
N LYS A 50 -9.28 -14.85 -15.14
CA LYS A 50 -9.64 -14.78 -16.57
C LYS A 50 -9.77 -13.35 -17.10
N ARG A 51 -10.04 -12.40 -16.21
CA ARG A 51 -10.19 -10.98 -16.51
C ARG A 51 -9.66 -10.16 -15.34
N THR A 52 -8.98 -9.05 -15.63
CA THR A 52 -8.60 -8.05 -14.64
C THR A 52 -9.85 -7.32 -14.14
N PRO A 53 -10.14 -7.30 -12.83
CA PRO A 53 -11.26 -6.54 -12.26
C PRO A 53 -11.22 -5.06 -12.66
N ASP A 54 -12.39 -4.49 -12.96
CA ASP A 54 -12.47 -3.10 -13.46
C ASP A 54 -11.93 -2.08 -12.45
N TRP A 55 -12.06 -2.35 -11.15
CA TRP A 55 -11.49 -1.48 -10.12
C TRP A 55 -9.95 -1.47 -10.15
N LEU A 56 -9.31 -2.59 -10.46
CA LEU A 56 -7.85 -2.64 -10.63
C LEU A 56 -7.40 -1.90 -11.87
N VAL A 57 -8.15 -2.03 -12.96
CA VAL A 57 -7.90 -1.27 -14.19
C VAL A 57 -7.99 0.23 -13.91
N ARG A 58 -8.97 0.66 -13.09
CA ARG A 58 -9.08 2.07 -12.67
C ARG A 58 -7.88 2.53 -11.84
N GLU A 59 -7.44 1.74 -10.84
CA GLU A 59 -6.26 2.11 -10.04
C GLU A 59 -4.98 2.17 -10.89
N ALA A 60 -4.80 1.21 -11.78
CA ALA A 60 -3.70 1.18 -12.75
C ALA A 60 -3.83 2.26 -13.85
N GLY A 61 -4.97 2.95 -13.97
CA GLY A 61 -5.13 4.03 -14.96
C GLY A 61 -4.59 5.38 -14.50
N ARG A 62 -4.10 5.49 -13.26
CA ARG A 62 -3.65 6.75 -12.64
C ARG A 62 -2.17 7.00 -12.93
N ASP A 63 -1.71 8.25 -12.81
CA ASP A 63 -0.31 8.65 -13.09
C ASP A 63 0.73 7.80 -12.35
N SER A 64 0.42 7.39 -11.11
CA SER A 64 1.26 6.52 -10.31
C SER A 64 0.42 5.48 -9.56
N LEU A 65 1.01 4.32 -9.33
CA LEU A 65 0.38 3.19 -8.65
C LEU A 65 1.28 2.71 -7.51
N LEU A 66 0.75 2.68 -6.29
CA LEU A 66 1.42 2.12 -5.11
C LEU A 66 0.96 0.70 -4.84
N LEU A 67 1.93 -0.15 -4.50
CA LEU A 67 1.76 -1.55 -4.16
C LEU A 67 2.49 -1.80 -2.84
N PRO A 68 1.82 -1.60 -1.68
CA PRO A 68 2.30 -2.15 -0.42
C PRO A 68 2.50 -3.66 -0.56
N VAL A 69 3.64 -4.16 -0.09
CA VAL A 69 3.98 -5.58 -0.05
C VAL A 69 4.39 -5.94 1.36
N ASN A 70 3.94 -7.11 1.79
CA ASN A 70 4.33 -7.75 3.04
C ASN A 70 4.96 -9.10 2.68
N ASP A 71 6.24 -9.29 3.01
CA ASP A 71 6.94 -10.57 2.77
C ASP A 71 6.82 -11.56 3.94
N GLY A 72 6.01 -11.22 4.95
CA GLY A 72 5.84 -11.96 6.20
C GLY A 72 6.75 -11.49 7.33
N THR A 73 7.76 -10.66 7.03
CA THR A 73 8.71 -10.14 8.02
C THR A 73 8.75 -8.61 8.07
N GLN A 74 8.49 -7.96 6.94
CA GLN A 74 8.58 -6.51 6.80
C GLN A 74 7.57 -5.99 5.76
N HIS A 75 7.21 -4.71 5.91
CA HIS A 75 6.41 -3.97 4.95
C HIS A 75 7.26 -3.03 4.13
N PHE A 76 7.03 -3.02 2.83
CA PHE A 76 7.62 -2.09 1.88
C PHE A 76 6.63 -1.77 0.77
N TRP A 77 6.99 -0.91 -0.19
CA TRP A 77 6.15 -0.71 -1.37
C TRP A 77 6.94 -0.59 -2.66
N TYR A 78 6.27 -0.98 -3.73
CA TYR A 78 6.64 -0.67 -5.11
C TYR A 78 5.75 0.45 -5.62
N ARG A 79 6.31 1.34 -6.43
CA ARG A 79 5.59 2.41 -7.09
C ARG A 79 5.88 2.39 -8.57
N ASN A 80 4.85 2.05 -9.32
CA ASN A 80 4.91 2.23 -10.76
C ASN A 80 4.57 3.68 -11.11
N GLN A 81 5.33 4.26 -12.01
CA GLN A 81 5.04 5.54 -12.64
C GLN A 81 4.88 5.25 -14.12
N PHE A 82 3.70 5.42 -14.69
CA PHE A 82 3.40 4.90 -16.04
C PHE A 82 4.27 5.50 -17.15
N ASN A 83 4.83 6.69 -16.92
CA ASN A 83 5.77 7.33 -17.85
C ASN A 83 7.24 6.98 -17.58
N SER A 84 7.52 6.10 -16.62
CA SER A 84 8.86 5.63 -16.26
C SER A 84 9.08 4.21 -16.75
N GLN A 85 10.29 3.92 -17.25
CA GLN A 85 10.72 2.54 -17.53
C GLN A 85 11.22 1.81 -16.26
N SER A 86 11.04 2.43 -15.09
CA SER A 86 11.46 1.90 -13.81
C SER A 86 10.35 1.96 -12.76
N VAL A 87 10.29 0.93 -11.93
CA VAL A 87 9.48 0.88 -10.73
C VAL A 87 10.33 1.32 -9.56
N GLN A 88 9.81 2.28 -8.79
CA GLN A 88 10.48 2.78 -7.60
C GLN A 88 10.19 1.87 -6.40
N VAL A 89 11.18 1.63 -5.56
CA VAL A 89 11.06 0.82 -4.34
C VAL A 89 11.49 1.65 -3.14
N TYR A 90 10.70 1.58 -2.08
CA TYR A 90 11.06 2.15 -0.78
C TYR A 90 11.01 1.08 0.30
N ASP A 91 12.14 0.96 0.98
CA ASP A 91 12.35 0.12 2.15
C ASP A 91 12.85 1.00 3.29
N SER A 92 12.05 1.15 4.33
CA SER A 92 12.42 1.93 5.50
C SER A 92 13.48 1.25 6.35
N VAL A 93 13.69 -0.06 6.24
CA VAL A 93 14.74 -0.77 6.98
C VAL A 93 16.12 -0.46 6.37
N GLY A 94 16.17 0.02 5.13
CA GLY A 94 17.42 0.37 4.45
C GLY A 94 18.29 -0.83 4.14
N LYS A 95 17.71 -2.02 4.08
CA LYS A 95 18.39 -3.23 3.63
C LYS A 95 18.11 -3.38 2.14
N ASP A 96 19.09 -3.86 1.38
CA ASP A 96 18.86 -4.26 -0.03
C ASP A 96 17.91 -5.48 -0.17
N LEU A 97 17.24 -5.90 0.91
CA LEU A 97 16.32 -7.04 0.96
C LEU A 97 15.08 -6.83 0.08
N THR A 98 14.67 -5.59 -0.18
CA THR A 98 13.59 -5.28 -1.14
C THR A 98 13.99 -5.42 -2.61
N MET A 99 15.29 -5.65 -2.85
CA MET A 99 15.85 -6.15 -4.11
C MET A 99 16.01 -7.67 -4.09
N SER A 100 15.48 -8.39 -3.08
CA SER A 100 15.50 -9.85 -3.16
C SER A 100 14.74 -10.29 -4.41
N PRO A 101 15.30 -11.22 -5.21
CA PRO A 101 14.69 -11.65 -6.46
C PRO A 101 13.24 -12.10 -6.27
N LEU A 102 12.94 -12.81 -5.18
CA LEU A 102 11.61 -13.36 -4.90
C LEU A 102 10.53 -12.27 -4.79
N THR A 103 10.76 -11.23 -4.00
CA THR A 103 9.71 -10.21 -3.81
C THR A 103 9.61 -9.26 -4.99
N SER A 104 10.74 -8.97 -5.64
CA SER A 104 10.76 -8.26 -6.91
C SER A 104 10.01 -9.02 -7.99
N ASP A 105 10.20 -10.34 -8.11
CA ASP A 105 9.56 -11.16 -9.14
C ASP A 105 8.04 -11.15 -9.02
N VAL A 106 7.50 -11.28 -7.79
CA VAL A 106 6.04 -11.25 -7.57
C VAL A 106 5.46 -9.89 -7.93
N ALA A 107 6.03 -8.80 -7.42
CA ALA A 107 5.53 -7.45 -7.67
C ALA A 107 5.68 -7.05 -9.15
N MET A 108 6.82 -7.38 -9.77
CA MET A 108 7.08 -7.06 -11.17
C MET A 108 6.18 -7.88 -12.10
N SER A 109 6.01 -9.19 -11.83
CA SER A 109 5.11 -10.03 -12.62
C SER A 109 3.66 -9.55 -12.51
N PHE A 110 3.24 -9.13 -11.31
CA PHE A 110 1.92 -8.55 -11.09
C PHE A 110 1.76 -7.25 -11.89
N LEU A 111 2.74 -6.34 -11.84
CA LEU A 111 2.71 -5.09 -12.59
C LEU A 111 2.72 -5.31 -14.10
N GLN A 112 3.53 -6.26 -14.59
CA GLN A 112 3.57 -6.64 -16.00
C GLN A 112 2.20 -7.14 -16.46
N TRP A 113 1.58 -8.03 -15.69
CA TRP A 113 0.25 -8.56 -15.97
C TRP A 113 -0.84 -7.47 -15.93
N LEU A 114 -0.82 -6.62 -14.90
CA LEU A 114 -1.84 -5.60 -14.67
C LEU A 114 -1.76 -4.49 -15.72
N CYS A 115 -0.55 -4.00 -15.98
CA CYS A 115 -0.29 -2.85 -16.85
C CYS A 115 -0.02 -3.24 -18.31
N LYS A 116 -0.05 -4.54 -18.63
CA LYS A 116 0.21 -5.10 -19.98
C LYS A 116 1.55 -4.64 -20.54
N LEU A 117 2.59 -4.71 -19.71
CA LEU A 117 3.93 -4.28 -20.11
C LEU A 117 4.60 -5.36 -20.95
N ASP A 118 5.19 -4.97 -22.07
CA ASP A 118 5.92 -5.88 -22.96
C ASP A 118 7.21 -6.41 -22.31
N MET A 119 7.77 -5.67 -21.35
CA MET A 119 9.01 -6.02 -20.64
C MET A 119 8.84 -5.81 -19.14
N VAL A 120 9.62 -6.58 -18.37
CA VAL A 120 9.72 -6.41 -16.91
C VAL A 120 10.37 -5.06 -16.62
N PRO A 121 9.75 -4.17 -15.83
CA PRO A 121 10.35 -2.90 -15.47
C PRO A 121 11.66 -3.07 -14.71
N SER A 122 12.58 -2.13 -14.92
CA SER A 122 13.76 -2.04 -14.05
C SER A 122 13.34 -1.58 -12.63
N VAL A 123 14.03 -2.05 -11.60
CA VAL A 123 13.76 -1.62 -10.22
C VAL A 123 14.76 -0.54 -9.81
N ALA A 124 14.26 0.56 -9.27
CA ALA A 124 15.06 1.67 -8.76
C ALA A 124 14.70 1.96 -7.31
N ALA A 125 15.70 1.95 -6.41
CA ALA A 125 15.49 2.42 -5.04
C ALA A 125 15.16 3.93 -5.01
N ILE A 126 14.24 4.33 -4.14
CA ILE A 126 13.97 5.75 -3.89
C ILE A 126 15.10 6.37 -3.09
N LYS A 127 15.67 7.40 -3.70
CA LYS A 127 16.75 8.21 -3.15
C LYS A 127 16.17 9.52 -2.66
N LEU A 128 16.65 10.02 -1.52
CA LEU A 128 16.49 11.41 -1.16
C LEU A 128 17.11 12.27 -2.25
N SER A 129 16.39 13.30 -2.66
CA SER A 129 16.85 14.32 -3.59
C SER A 129 17.93 15.18 -2.89
N SER A 130 19.14 14.68 -2.77
CA SER A 130 20.31 15.49 -2.41
C SER A 130 21.26 15.55 -3.61
N PRO A 131 21.62 16.75 -4.11
CA PRO A 131 22.53 16.91 -5.25
C PRO A 131 23.93 16.31 -5.04
N SER A 132 24.31 16.02 -3.78
CA SER A 132 25.68 15.66 -3.40
C SER A 132 25.83 14.30 -2.72
N SER A 133 24.74 13.55 -2.50
CA SER A 133 24.81 12.23 -1.84
C SER A 133 23.58 11.38 -2.15
N VAL A 134 23.80 10.16 -2.66
CA VAL A 134 22.77 9.14 -2.73
C VAL A 134 22.51 8.63 -1.32
N SER A 135 21.49 9.17 -0.65
CA SER A 135 20.96 8.61 0.59
C SER A 135 19.57 8.04 0.33
N TRP A 136 19.29 6.86 0.90
CA TRP A 136 17.96 6.27 0.93
C TRP A 136 16.92 7.25 1.49
N GLY A 137 15.63 7.05 1.16
CA GLY A 137 14.52 7.71 1.87
C GLY A 137 14.60 7.53 3.39
N PRO A 138 13.67 8.10 4.20
CA PRO A 138 13.68 7.96 5.65
C PRO A 138 13.91 6.53 6.12
N ILE A 139 15.00 6.30 6.83
CA ILE A 139 15.28 5.00 7.44
C ILE A 139 14.61 4.96 8.81
N GLN A 140 13.92 3.86 9.11
CA GLN A 140 13.29 3.66 10.40
C GLN A 140 14.36 3.44 11.47
N PRO A 141 14.25 4.12 12.62
CA PRO A 141 15.16 3.89 13.74
C PRO A 141 14.81 2.61 14.52
N ALA A 142 13.57 2.14 14.41
CA ALA A 142 13.04 1.01 15.17
C ALA A 142 12.60 -0.13 14.26
N ASP A 143 12.78 -1.37 14.72
CA ASP A 143 12.51 -2.59 13.93
C ASP A 143 11.01 -2.83 13.63
N PHE A 144 10.10 -2.12 14.30
CA PHE A 144 8.65 -2.32 14.23
C PHE A 144 7.86 -1.22 13.50
N ASP A 145 8.53 -0.18 13.01
CA ASP A 145 7.89 0.99 12.39
C ASP A 145 7.81 0.94 10.86
N CYS A 146 8.14 -0.20 10.22
CA CYS A 146 8.08 -0.32 8.76
C CYS A 146 6.70 0.04 8.20
N GLY A 147 5.63 -0.51 8.77
CA GLY A 147 4.27 -0.16 8.39
C GLY A 147 3.96 1.34 8.51
N ILE A 148 4.49 2.03 9.53
CA ILE A 148 4.30 3.48 9.71
C ILE A 148 4.98 4.25 8.59
N HIS A 149 6.23 3.89 8.28
CA HIS A 149 7.00 4.53 7.21
C HIS A 149 6.37 4.33 5.83
N ILE A 150 5.86 3.14 5.54
CA ILE A 150 5.17 2.84 4.26
C ILE A 150 3.93 3.71 4.10
N VAL A 151 3.10 3.83 5.15
CA VAL A 151 1.90 4.68 5.11
C VAL A 151 2.28 6.16 4.99
N ALA A 152 3.28 6.64 5.74
CA ALA A 152 3.72 8.03 5.69
C ALA A 152 4.30 8.42 4.32
N ALA A 153 5.06 7.52 3.71
CA ALA A 153 5.55 7.69 2.35
C ALA A 153 4.38 7.78 1.35
N ALA A 154 3.39 6.88 1.44
CA ALA A 154 2.19 6.91 0.60
C ALA A 154 1.42 8.24 0.74
N ALA A 155 1.25 8.74 1.96
CA ALA A 155 0.63 10.03 2.24
C ALA A 155 1.43 11.20 1.61
N THR A 156 2.76 11.13 1.64
CA THR A 156 3.63 12.15 1.02
C THR A 156 3.43 12.20 -0.50
N PHE A 157 3.39 11.06 -1.19
CA PHE A 157 3.09 11.05 -2.64
C PHE A 157 1.70 11.55 -2.96
N SER A 158 0.72 11.20 -2.13
CA SER A 158 -0.65 11.68 -2.30
C SER A 158 -0.72 13.20 -2.19
N HIS A 159 -0.08 13.78 -1.16
CA HIS A 159 -0.06 15.23 -0.98
C HIS A 159 0.69 15.95 -2.11
N GLY A 160 1.83 15.42 -2.57
CA GLY A 160 2.52 15.97 -3.74
C GLY A 160 1.68 15.91 -5.02
N SER A 161 0.79 14.90 -5.13
CA SER A 161 -0.10 14.77 -6.28
C SER A 161 -1.14 15.89 -6.38
N THR A 162 -1.60 16.43 -5.25
CA THR A 162 -2.64 17.46 -5.19
C THR A 162 -2.09 18.87 -5.42
N GLN A 163 -0.79 19.09 -5.21
CA GLN A 163 -0.13 20.39 -5.38
C GLN A 163 0.30 20.70 -6.83
N ASN A 164 -0.23 19.99 -7.83
CA ASN A 164 0.21 20.04 -9.24
C ASN A 164 1.72 19.76 -9.44
N THR A 165 2.43 19.30 -8.42
CA THR A 165 3.81 18.85 -8.55
C THR A 165 3.82 17.57 -9.40
N PRO A 166 4.71 17.45 -10.38
CA PRO A 166 4.93 16.17 -11.03
C PRO A 166 5.26 15.13 -9.97
N LEU A 167 4.59 13.98 -10.02
CA LEU A 167 4.78 12.90 -9.05
C LEU A 167 6.24 12.42 -8.97
N ASN A 168 7.04 12.67 -10.01
CA ASN A 168 8.47 12.37 -10.09
C ASN A 168 9.33 13.29 -9.21
N ASP A 169 8.84 14.48 -8.89
CA ASP A 169 9.57 15.49 -8.12
C ASP A 169 9.21 15.44 -6.62
N VAL A 170 8.25 14.60 -6.24
CA VAL A 170 7.87 14.41 -4.84
C VAL A 170 8.97 13.64 -4.14
N SER A 171 9.66 14.33 -3.24
CA SER A 171 10.69 13.74 -2.38
C SER A 171 10.12 13.37 -1.02
N LEU A 172 10.60 12.27 -0.47
CA LEU A 172 10.35 11.93 0.92
C LEU A 172 11.15 12.89 1.83
N PRO A 173 10.67 13.20 3.04
CA PRO A 173 11.42 14.02 3.98
C PRO A 173 12.71 13.31 4.43
N LYS A 174 13.55 13.96 5.23
CA LYS A 174 14.77 13.30 5.76
C LYS A 174 14.45 12.23 6.82
N ALA A 175 13.40 12.43 7.58
CA ALA A 175 12.97 11.54 8.66
C ALA A 175 11.45 11.64 8.83
N PHE A 176 10.87 10.59 9.42
CA PHE A 176 9.50 10.56 9.90
C PHE A 176 9.50 10.52 11.43
N ASP A 177 8.53 11.18 12.06
CA ASP A 177 8.26 11.01 13.49
C ASP A 177 7.20 9.93 13.66
N SER A 178 7.64 8.69 13.93
CA SER A 178 6.75 7.54 14.04
C SER A 178 5.68 7.71 15.13
N ASN A 179 6.00 8.39 16.23
CA ASN A 179 5.04 8.55 17.33
C ASN A 179 3.94 9.54 16.95
N ALA A 180 4.31 10.68 16.38
CA ALA A 180 3.33 11.64 15.86
C ALA A 180 2.45 11.03 14.78
N LEU A 181 3.04 10.25 13.85
CA LEU A 181 2.29 9.55 12.81
C LEU A 181 1.33 8.49 13.36
N ARG A 182 1.70 7.77 14.41
CA ARG A 182 0.80 6.80 15.08
C ARG A 182 -0.44 7.50 15.65
N GLU A 183 -0.24 8.63 16.31
CA GLU A 183 -1.33 9.45 16.84
C GLU A 183 -2.23 9.98 15.72
N GLU A 184 -1.63 10.51 14.65
CA GLU A 184 -2.34 11.00 13.46
C GLU A 184 -3.16 9.89 12.79
N PHE A 185 -2.57 8.71 12.57
CA PHE A 185 -3.26 7.58 11.95
C PHE A 185 -4.39 7.06 12.83
N SER A 186 -4.19 7.04 14.14
CA SER A 186 -5.24 6.68 15.10
C SER A 186 -6.41 7.67 15.05
N ALA A 187 -6.12 8.97 15.06
CA ALA A 187 -7.14 10.01 14.93
C ALA A 187 -7.89 9.88 13.60
N SER A 188 -7.17 9.74 12.48
CA SER A 188 -7.76 9.55 11.14
C SER A 188 -8.72 8.36 11.10
N LEU A 189 -8.33 7.20 11.65
CA LEU A 189 -9.15 5.99 11.65
C LEU A 189 -10.42 6.14 12.50
N CYS A 190 -10.33 6.86 13.62
CA CYS A 190 -11.47 7.16 14.48
C CYS A 190 -12.42 8.20 13.87
N GLU A 191 -11.91 9.26 13.24
CA GLU A 191 -12.70 10.32 12.62
C GLU A 191 -13.46 9.83 11.38
N GLY A 192 -12.79 9.06 10.51
CA GLY A 192 -13.40 8.45 9.34
C GLY A 192 -14.55 7.50 9.70
N GLY A 193 -14.49 6.85 10.86
CA GLY A 193 -15.57 5.99 11.35
C GLY A 193 -16.90 6.72 11.62
N SER A 194 -16.89 8.03 11.87
CA SER A 194 -18.11 8.81 12.15
C SER A 194 -18.73 9.41 10.87
N ALA A 195 -17.91 9.77 9.89
CA ALA A 195 -18.36 10.28 8.59
C ALA A 195 -18.78 9.14 7.64
N ASP A 196 -17.97 8.07 7.53
CA ASP A 196 -18.27 6.91 6.67
C ASP A 196 -19.51 6.16 7.16
N VAL A 197 -19.77 6.11 8.48
CA VAL A 197 -20.99 5.50 9.02
C VAL A 197 -22.21 6.34 8.67
N LYS A 198 -22.16 7.67 8.77
CA LYS A 198 -23.30 8.56 8.42
C LYS A 198 -23.58 8.61 6.92
N GLU A 199 -22.54 8.52 6.09
CA GLU A 199 -22.69 8.44 4.63
C GLU A 199 -23.17 7.05 4.22
N SER A 200 -22.67 5.97 4.84
CA SER A 200 -23.21 4.62 4.64
C SER A 200 -24.62 4.44 5.19
N GLU A 201 -25.02 5.13 6.25
CA GLU A 201 -26.37 5.08 6.82
C GLU A 201 -27.35 5.88 5.94
N LYS A 202 -26.94 7.04 5.39
CA LYS A 202 -27.72 7.74 4.36
C LYS A 202 -27.82 6.97 3.05
N GLU A 203 -26.77 6.25 2.65
CA GLU A 203 -26.78 5.36 1.48
C GLU A 203 -27.36 3.96 1.78
N SER A 204 -27.63 3.58 3.03
CA SER A 204 -28.21 2.25 3.35
C SER A 204 -29.71 2.14 3.04
N GLY A 205 -30.34 3.22 2.59
CA GLY A 205 -31.59 3.19 1.82
C GLY A 205 -31.42 2.83 0.33
N SER A 206 -30.18 2.83 -0.19
CA SER A 206 -29.84 2.58 -1.59
C SER A 206 -28.54 1.80 -1.73
N ARG A 207 -28.63 0.46 -1.90
CA ARG A 207 -27.60 -0.45 -2.42
C ARG A 207 -26.15 0.08 -2.39
N LEU A 208 -25.32 -0.47 -1.50
CA LEU A 208 -23.85 -0.36 -1.51
C LEU A 208 -23.32 -0.22 -2.94
N LYS A 209 -22.54 0.85 -3.22
CA LYS A 209 -21.94 1.06 -4.54
C LYS A 209 -21.20 -0.23 -4.95
N PRO A 210 -21.35 -0.71 -6.19
CA PRO A 210 -20.82 -2.01 -6.63
C PRO A 210 -19.35 -2.26 -6.26
N GLN A 211 -18.52 -1.21 -6.30
CA GLN A 211 -17.10 -1.24 -5.95
C GLN A 211 -16.80 -1.62 -4.48
N PHE A 212 -17.64 -1.21 -3.54
CA PHE A 212 -17.48 -1.60 -2.12
C PHE A 212 -18.03 -2.99 -1.85
N ARG A 213 -19.00 -3.44 -2.66
CA ARG A 213 -19.51 -4.80 -2.61
C ARG A 213 -18.49 -5.81 -3.11
N GLU A 214 -17.82 -5.53 -4.23
CA GLU A 214 -16.74 -6.40 -4.76
C GLU A 214 -15.55 -6.50 -3.81
N LEU A 215 -15.15 -5.39 -3.18
CA LEU A 215 -14.06 -5.40 -2.19
C LEU A 215 -14.50 -6.11 -0.90
N ALA A 216 -15.73 -5.88 -0.43
CA ALA A 216 -16.27 -6.59 0.74
C ALA A 216 -16.45 -8.09 0.47
N ASP A 217 -16.91 -8.49 -0.72
CA ASP A 217 -17.04 -9.89 -1.16
C ASP A 217 -15.65 -10.53 -1.30
N TYR A 218 -14.64 -9.78 -1.74
CA TYR A 218 -13.23 -10.19 -1.73
C TYR A 218 -12.71 -10.42 -0.30
N HIS A 219 -12.92 -9.50 0.64
CA HIS A 219 -12.51 -9.70 2.04
C HIS A 219 -13.31 -10.82 2.73
N ALA A 220 -14.60 -10.96 2.45
CA ALA A 220 -15.46 -12.02 2.99
C ALA A 220 -15.08 -13.41 2.46
N SER A 221 -14.70 -13.53 1.19
CA SER A 221 -14.18 -14.78 0.61
C SER A 221 -12.76 -15.10 1.09
N LYS A 222 -11.94 -14.09 1.43
CA LYS A 222 -10.59 -14.29 1.99
C LYS A 222 -10.59 -14.90 3.40
N ALA A 223 -11.60 -14.63 4.22
CA ALA A 223 -11.76 -15.30 5.53
C ALA A 223 -11.79 -16.84 5.42
N GLN A 224 -12.07 -17.38 4.22
CA GLN A 224 -12.08 -18.81 3.95
C GLN A 224 -10.71 -19.36 3.47
N TYR A 225 -9.81 -18.51 2.96
CA TYR A 225 -8.52 -18.93 2.40
C TYR A 225 -7.38 -18.98 3.43
N THR A 226 -7.45 -18.21 4.51
CA THR A 226 -6.44 -18.22 5.59
C THR A 226 -6.45 -19.53 6.42
N MET A 227 -7.41 -20.44 6.19
CA MET A 227 -7.48 -21.76 6.86
C MET A 227 -6.88 -22.92 6.05
N ARG A 228 -6.14 -22.65 4.97
CA ARG A 228 -5.45 -23.69 4.18
C ARG A 228 -3.97 -23.37 3.98
N GLN A 229 -3.23 -23.15 5.07
CA GLN A 229 -1.84 -23.58 5.08
C GLN A 229 -1.81 -24.99 5.67
N PRO A 230 -1.28 -26.01 4.96
CA PRO A 230 -0.96 -27.26 5.61
C PRO A 230 0.05 -26.96 6.72
N ALA A 231 -0.22 -27.48 7.92
CA ALA A 231 0.80 -27.54 8.96
C ALA A 231 2.05 -28.15 8.32
N ALA A 232 3.15 -27.40 8.32
CA ALA A 232 4.44 -27.98 7.99
C ALA A 232 4.69 -29.05 9.06
N ASP A 233 4.71 -30.31 8.62
CA ASP A 233 4.98 -31.47 9.46
C ASP A 233 6.30 -31.25 10.21
N ALA A 234 6.21 -31.22 11.54
CA ALA A 234 7.32 -31.32 12.48
C ALA A 234 7.40 -32.76 13.00
#